data_AF-R7JD19-F1
#
_entry.id   AF-R7JD19-F1
#
_cell.length_a   1.000
_cell.length_b   1.000
_cell.length_c   1.000
_cell.angle_alpha   90.00
_cell.angle_beta   90.00
_cell.angle_gamma   90.00
#
_symmetry.space_group_name_H-M   'P 1'
#
loop_
_entity.id
_entity.type
_entity.pdbx_description
1 polymer ?
#
loop_
_entity_poly.entity_id
_entity_poly.type
_entity_poly.pdbx_seq_one_letter_code
_entity_poly.pdbx_strand_id
1 'polypeptide(L)'
;MDINIELKNTKIIISWADVKADCYKIFFKKGDIFYEGARVYDNTSVRLSLVPYGENECFVQAIKDGKIIDQSLKRKFKFDTVDVQYRFEDDKNIKLFYSKYEGADGYRLYRNEDEIGFNGFKNSDTECITAELRTETEFKVKPFKKENGDRNFLTSSPVVKINENRFESVSIYKSYNYNNFLSWGFTGDADGFLVYTQNLDKPIFETTDKLRHYLPLYDYKGTSKFYVQAFVNTPDGRLIIAESKKVSLSIRKYKKPSVSLIIPAYNAQDYIIRSIDCALASDFDDLEIIIVNDGSTDDTQKIIDWYDKNYPNVVSITKENGGVADARNKGIEAAKGTYIAFMDNDDLIRPDMISKLYTSITKNNCDAAISPLYRITGGGHSLHCNLPFMEDIPIDIDKYLEIMYTPGYYNCAIWNKLYKASMVKEHPLGILKYEDVSWTPCILSYAEKFCFLKTPFYEWDRKTRPQTFGDVLAKMPEDELFENRKQAMLFFLKKGNPQKLEYLKAIACRRLKRYAKNSANEAYLDLINRIETGKY
;
A
#
# COMPACT_ATOMS: atom_id res chain seq x y z
N MET A 1 -16.86 23.21 12.77
CA MET A 1 -15.80 22.79 11.84
C MET A 1 -16.22 23.17 10.44
N ASP A 2 -15.34 23.72 9.62
CA ASP A 2 -15.63 23.90 8.19
C ASP A 2 -15.31 22.64 7.39
N ILE A 3 -16.00 22.48 6.26
CA ILE A 3 -15.76 21.39 5.31
C ILE A 3 -15.22 21.96 3.99
N ASN A 4 -14.32 21.22 3.37
CA ASN A 4 -13.84 21.44 2.02
C ASN A 4 -14.38 20.33 1.11
N ILE A 5 -14.80 20.69 -0.10
CA ILE A 5 -15.35 19.74 -1.08
C ILE A 5 -14.54 19.85 -2.37
N GLU A 6 -13.90 18.77 -2.75
CA GLU A 6 -13.06 18.68 -3.94
C GLU A 6 -13.60 17.62 -4.91
N LEU A 7 -13.73 17.98 -6.18
CA LEU A 7 -13.92 17.01 -7.26
C LEU A 7 -12.55 16.56 -7.77
N LYS A 8 -12.21 15.29 -7.59
CA LYS A 8 -11.01 14.66 -8.17
C LYS A 8 -11.45 13.56 -9.12
N ASN A 9 -11.22 13.76 -10.42
CA ASN A 9 -11.76 12.91 -11.49
C ASN A 9 -13.30 12.83 -11.37
N THR A 10 -13.88 11.63 -11.25
CA THR A 10 -15.31 11.42 -11.04
C THR A 10 -15.69 11.29 -9.55
N LYS A 11 -14.79 11.64 -8.63
CA LYS A 11 -14.94 11.38 -7.19
C LYS A 11 -15.04 12.67 -6.40
N ILE A 12 -15.99 12.72 -5.47
CA ILE A 12 -16.13 13.84 -4.54
C ILE A 12 -15.41 13.49 -3.24
N ILE A 13 -14.53 14.37 -2.79
CA ILE A 13 -13.84 14.26 -1.51
C ILE A 13 -14.34 15.38 -0.63
N ILE A 14 -14.94 15.02 0.50
CA ILE A 14 -15.34 15.98 1.55
C ILE A 14 -14.34 15.81 2.68
N SER A 15 -13.67 16.89 3.09
CA SER A 15 -12.70 16.88 4.19
C SER A 15 -12.97 17.96 5.22
N TRP A 16 -12.49 17.74 6.45
CA TRP A 16 -12.67 18.64 7.59
C TRP A 16 -11.45 18.59 8.52
N ALA A 17 -11.43 19.51 9.49
CA ALA A 17 -10.42 19.51 10.55
C ALA A 17 -10.72 18.45 11.62
N ASP A 18 -9.68 17.81 12.16
CA ASP A 18 -9.81 16.93 13.32
C ASP A 18 -10.23 17.75 14.55
N VAL A 19 -11.38 17.41 15.13
CA VAL A 19 -11.93 18.02 16.36
C VAL A 19 -11.99 17.02 17.51
N LYS A 20 -11.24 15.92 17.42
CA LYS A 20 -11.16 14.85 18.43
C LYS A 20 -12.52 14.22 18.75
N ALA A 21 -13.30 13.99 17.69
CA ALA A 21 -14.54 13.24 17.71
C ALA A 21 -14.28 11.73 17.65
N ASP A 22 -15.22 10.92 18.13
CA ASP A 22 -15.18 9.46 18.00
C ASP A 22 -15.56 9.02 16.58
N CYS A 23 -16.46 9.77 15.94
CA CYS A 23 -16.79 9.59 14.53
C CYS A 23 -17.40 10.86 13.92
N TYR A 24 -17.45 10.87 12.59
CA TYR A 24 -18.06 11.92 11.79
C TYR A 24 -19.20 11.35 10.95
N LYS A 25 -20.38 11.97 11.01
CA LYS A 25 -21.55 11.60 10.22
C LYS A 25 -21.74 12.62 9.11
N ILE A 26 -21.90 12.14 7.88
CA ILE A 26 -22.04 12.97 6.70
C ILE A 26 -23.45 12.84 6.17
N PHE A 27 -24.12 13.98 6.05
CA PHE A 27 -25.51 14.06 5.66
C PHE A 27 -25.66 14.64 4.28
N PHE A 28 -26.55 14.07 3.47
CA PHE A 28 -26.87 14.55 2.13
C PHE A 28 -28.35 14.87 2.00
N LYS A 29 -28.66 15.91 1.22
CA LYS A 29 -30.03 16.31 0.94
C LYS A 29 -30.67 15.41 -0.12
N LYS A 30 -31.89 14.95 0.15
CA LYS A 30 -32.74 14.21 -0.78
C LYS A 30 -34.18 14.74 -0.66
N GLY A 31 -34.66 15.38 -1.73
CA GLY A 31 -35.84 16.23 -1.63
C GLY A 31 -35.59 17.35 -0.62
N ASP A 32 -36.45 17.48 0.38
CA ASP A 32 -36.32 18.51 1.44
C ASP A 32 -35.68 18.00 2.73
N ILE A 33 -35.27 16.72 2.79
CA ILE A 33 -34.79 16.06 4.01
C ILE A 33 -33.31 15.70 3.86
N PHE A 34 -32.56 15.74 4.97
CA PHE A 34 -31.18 15.28 5.03
C PHE A 34 -31.10 13.87 5.65
N TYR A 35 -30.33 12.98 5.01
CA TYR A 35 -30.10 11.61 5.47
C TYR A 35 -28.61 11.36 5.70
N GLU A 36 -28.28 10.52 6.68
CA GLU A 36 -26.89 10.08 6.91
C GLU A 36 -26.48 9.14 5.77
N GLY A 37 -25.61 9.61 4.87
CA GLY A 37 -25.13 8.80 3.73
C GLY A 37 -23.79 8.11 4.01
N ALA A 38 -22.98 8.67 4.91
CA ALA A 38 -21.71 8.06 5.29
C ALA A 38 -21.34 8.35 6.74
N ARG A 39 -20.50 7.49 7.29
CA ARG A 39 -19.89 7.63 8.62
C ARG A 39 -18.42 7.29 8.54
N VAL A 40 -17.58 8.08 9.19
CA VAL A 40 -16.11 7.97 9.19
C VAL A 40 -15.62 7.90 10.64
N TYR A 41 -14.72 6.95 10.92
CA TYR A 41 -14.19 6.69 12.27
C TYR A 41 -12.68 6.96 12.39
N ASP A 42 -11.95 6.81 11.29
CA ASP A 42 -10.50 6.70 11.27
C ASP A 42 -9.80 7.82 10.49
N ASN A 43 -10.57 8.77 9.95
CA ASN A 43 -10.08 9.82 9.06
C ASN A 43 -10.89 11.12 9.21
N THR A 44 -10.38 12.21 8.64
CA THR A 44 -11.08 13.51 8.55
C THR A 44 -11.51 13.85 7.12
N SER A 45 -11.80 12.81 6.35
CA SER A 45 -12.36 12.94 5.01
C SER A 45 -13.22 11.74 4.66
N VAL A 46 -14.14 11.93 3.73
CA VAL A 46 -14.88 10.87 3.06
C VAL A 46 -14.77 11.04 1.55
N ARG A 47 -14.56 9.94 0.85
CA ARG A 47 -14.64 9.87 -0.61
C ARG A 47 -16.00 9.29 -1.00
N LEU A 48 -16.68 9.94 -1.94
CA LEU A 48 -17.90 9.48 -2.59
C LEU A 48 -17.58 9.08 -4.03
N SER A 49 -18.09 7.93 -4.42
CA SER A 49 -17.76 7.29 -5.70
C SER A 49 -18.98 7.01 -6.58
N LEU A 50 -20.19 7.35 -6.13
CA LEU A 50 -21.40 7.39 -6.95
C LEU A 50 -22.33 8.50 -6.43
N VAL A 51 -22.31 9.65 -7.10
CA VAL A 51 -23.03 10.87 -6.69
C VAL A 51 -24.13 11.19 -7.71
N PRO A 52 -25.35 11.62 -7.29
CA PRO A 52 -26.38 12.09 -8.20
C PRO A 52 -25.89 13.23 -9.10
N TYR A 53 -26.30 13.20 -10.36
CA TYR A 53 -26.01 14.25 -11.33
C TYR A 53 -26.74 15.55 -10.95
N GLY A 54 -26.05 16.68 -11.04
CA GLY A 54 -26.59 18.00 -10.78
C GLY A 54 -26.21 18.55 -9.40
N GLU A 55 -27.10 19.37 -8.84
CA GLU A 55 -26.88 20.06 -7.56
C GLU A 55 -27.10 19.12 -6.38
N ASN A 56 -26.12 19.07 -5.49
CA ASN A 56 -26.14 18.29 -4.26
C ASN A 56 -25.85 19.21 -3.07
N GLU A 57 -26.30 18.81 -1.88
CA GLU A 57 -26.05 19.57 -0.65
C GLU A 57 -25.70 18.62 0.50
N CYS A 58 -24.66 18.95 1.25
CA CYS A 58 -24.22 18.14 2.38
C CYS A 58 -23.75 18.96 3.58
N PHE A 59 -23.66 18.30 4.74
CA PHE A 59 -22.97 18.81 5.94
C PHE A 59 -22.42 17.64 6.77
N VAL A 60 -21.52 17.95 7.70
CA VAL A 60 -20.87 16.95 8.56
C VAL A 60 -21.14 17.26 10.03
N GLN A 61 -21.43 16.24 10.83
CA GLN A 61 -21.52 16.30 12.29
C GLN A 61 -20.38 15.51 12.92
N ALA A 62 -19.71 16.12 13.91
CA ALA A 62 -18.72 15.48 14.75
C ALA A 62 -19.42 14.92 16.00
N ILE A 63 -19.23 13.62 16.28
CA ILE A 63 -19.88 12.93 17.38
C ILE A 63 -18.83 12.49 18.40
N LYS A 64 -19.07 12.79 19.68
CA LYS A 64 -18.26 12.29 20.79
C LYS A 64 -19.15 11.90 21.97
N ASP A 65 -18.92 10.72 22.54
CA ASP A 65 -19.73 10.14 23.61
C ASP A 65 -21.23 10.12 23.26
N GLY A 66 -21.53 9.84 21.99
CA GLY A 66 -22.90 9.83 21.45
C GLY A 66 -23.55 11.21 21.25
N LYS A 67 -22.85 12.31 21.53
CA LYS A 67 -23.37 13.69 21.38
C LYS A 67 -22.71 14.41 20.20
N ILE A 68 -23.45 15.32 19.58
CA ILE A 68 -22.89 16.22 18.56
C ILE A 68 -22.05 17.26 19.29
N ILE A 69 -20.74 17.30 18.99
CA ILE A 69 -19.81 18.29 19.56
C ILE A 69 -19.50 19.44 18.60
N ASP A 70 -19.73 19.23 17.30
CA ASP A 70 -19.52 20.22 16.26
C ASP A 70 -20.34 19.87 15.00
N GLN A 71 -20.68 20.86 14.19
CA GLN A 71 -21.37 20.69 12.92
C GLN A 71 -20.86 21.71 11.90
N SER A 72 -20.68 21.27 10.66
CA SER A 72 -20.36 22.18 9.57
C SER A 72 -21.57 22.98 9.09
N LEU A 73 -21.31 24.09 8.40
CA LEU A 73 -22.31 24.70 7.54
C LEU A 73 -22.72 23.72 6.44
N LYS A 74 -23.95 23.86 5.96
CA LYS A 74 -24.43 23.19 4.75
C LYS A 74 -23.69 23.78 3.54
N ARG A 75 -23.15 22.93 2.69
CA ARG A 75 -22.47 23.31 1.46
C ARG A 75 -23.14 22.65 0.28
N LYS A 76 -23.34 23.43 -0.78
CA LYS A 76 -23.79 22.93 -2.08
C LYS A 76 -22.58 22.61 -2.93
N PHE A 77 -22.72 21.59 -3.77
CA PHE A 77 -21.74 21.24 -4.78
C PHE A 77 -22.45 20.61 -5.98
N LYS A 78 -21.88 20.79 -7.16
CA LYS A 78 -22.45 20.31 -8.41
C LYS A 78 -21.64 19.13 -8.95
N PHE A 79 -22.31 18.11 -9.44
CA PHE A 79 -21.69 16.95 -10.08
C PHE A 79 -22.23 16.77 -11.51
N ASP A 80 -21.44 17.16 -12.50
CA ASP A 80 -21.88 17.24 -13.91
C ASP A 80 -21.43 16.03 -14.74
N THR A 81 -21.37 14.85 -14.13
CA THR A 81 -20.98 13.60 -14.81
C THR A 81 -21.88 12.46 -14.36
N VAL A 82 -22.26 11.57 -15.28
CA VAL A 82 -22.89 10.30 -14.91
C VAL A 82 -21.77 9.33 -14.60
N ASP A 83 -21.48 9.11 -13.31
CA ASP A 83 -20.49 8.12 -12.92
C ASP A 83 -21.12 6.73 -12.89
N VAL A 84 -20.27 5.72 -12.96
CA VAL A 84 -20.71 4.32 -12.96
C VAL A 84 -19.81 3.52 -12.04
N GLN A 85 -20.42 2.80 -11.12
CA GLN A 85 -19.81 1.78 -10.28
C GLN A 85 -20.28 0.41 -10.74
N TYR A 86 -19.52 -0.63 -10.41
CA TYR A 86 -19.90 -1.97 -10.81
C TYR A 86 -19.44 -3.01 -9.80
N ARG A 87 -20.10 -4.17 -9.83
CA ARG A 87 -19.68 -5.37 -9.13
C ARG A 87 -19.90 -6.60 -10.00
N PHE A 88 -19.08 -7.62 -9.78
CA PHE A 88 -19.31 -8.94 -10.35
C PHE A 88 -20.42 -9.62 -9.54
N GLU A 89 -21.42 -10.15 -10.23
CA GLU A 89 -22.44 -11.04 -9.63
C GLU A 89 -21.96 -12.50 -9.71
N ASP A 90 -21.26 -12.84 -10.79
CA ASP A 90 -20.57 -14.12 -11.01
C ASP A 90 -19.48 -13.93 -12.11
N ASP A 91 -18.84 -15.02 -12.53
CA ASP A 91 -17.76 -15.00 -13.53
C ASP A 91 -18.19 -14.47 -14.92
N LYS A 92 -19.50 -14.41 -15.19
CA LYS A 92 -20.07 -13.99 -16.49
C LYS A 92 -20.94 -12.74 -16.39
N ASN A 93 -21.36 -12.32 -15.20
CA ASN A 93 -22.34 -11.26 -15.04
C ASN A 93 -21.78 -10.10 -14.21
N ILE A 94 -21.96 -8.89 -14.73
CA ILE A 94 -21.69 -7.65 -14.01
C ILE A 94 -22.98 -6.90 -13.74
N LYS A 95 -23.04 -6.27 -12.58
CA LYS A 95 -24.08 -5.29 -12.27
C LYS A 95 -23.46 -3.91 -12.21
N LEU A 96 -23.93 -3.04 -13.09
CA LEU A 96 -23.52 -1.64 -13.19
C LEU A 96 -24.54 -0.77 -12.44
N PHE A 97 -24.05 0.14 -11.62
CA PHE A 97 -24.80 1.15 -10.87
C PHE A 97 -24.35 2.50 -11.40
N TYR A 98 -25.28 3.43 -11.60
CA TYR A 98 -24.94 4.71 -12.22
C TYR A 98 -25.60 5.88 -11.49
N SER A 99 -24.99 7.06 -11.62
CA SER A 99 -25.49 8.29 -11.03
C SER A 99 -26.94 8.52 -11.43
N LYS A 100 -27.78 8.75 -10.42
CA LYS A 100 -29.15 9.21 -10.65
C LYS A 100 -29.12 10.53 -11.40
N TYR A 101 -29.89 10.61 -12.48
CA TYR A 101 -30.12 11.82 -13.26
C TYR A 101 -31.57 12.27 -13.08
N GLU A 102 -31.78 13.45 -12.51
CA GLU A 102 -33.12 13.96 -12.26
C GLU A 102 -33.88 14.21 -13.58
N GLY A 103 -35.07 13.63 -13.70
CA GLY A 103 -35.91 13.74 -14.89
C GLY A 103 -35.54 12.80 -16.04
N ALA A 104 -34.59 11.87 -15.89
CA ALA A 104 -34.41 10.81 -16.88
C ALA A 104 -35.54 9.78 -16.79
N ASP A 105 -36.08 9.36 -17.94
CA ASP A 105 -37.10 8.30 -18.02
C ASP A 105 -36.48 6.89 -18.02
N GLY A 106 -35.17 6.80 -18.22
CA GLY A 106 -34.42 5.55 -18.20
C GLY A 106 -32.98 5.74 -18.64
N TYR A 107 -32.24 4.63 -18.71
CA TYR A 107 -30.83 4.60 -19.06
C TYR A 107 -30.57 3.55 -20.13
N ARG A 108 -29.74 3.91 -21.11
CA ARG A 108 -29.23 2.98 -22.12
C ARG A 108 -27.79 2.62 -21.78
N LEU A 109 -27.56 1.32 -21.59
CA LEU A 109 -26.22 0.74 -21.55
C LEU A 109 -25.71 0.57 -22.98
N TYR A 110 -24.49 1.04 -23.21
CA TYR A 110 -23.71 0.81 -24.41
C TYR A 110 -22.50 -0.06 -24.06
N ARG A 111 -22.12 -0.96 -24.97
CA ARG A 111 -20.92 -1.77 -24.87
C ARG A 111 -20.02 -1.53 -26.07
N ASN A 112 -18.71 -1.63 -25.90
CA ASN A 112 -17.75 -1.48 -26.99
C ASN A 112 -17.52 -2.84 -27.67
N GLU A 113 -18.06 -3.03 -28.87
CA GLU A 113 -17.85 -4.24 -29.68
C GLU A 113 -16.64 -4.02 -30.59
N ASP A 114 -15.66 -4.93 -30.57
CA ASP A 114 -14.35 -4.75 -31.22
C ASP A 114 -14.43 -4.34 -32.70
N GLU A 115 -15.48 -4.76 -33.42
CA GLU A 115 -15.67 -4.47 -34.85
C GLU A 115 -16.51 -3.22 -35.14
N ILE A 116 -17.39 -2.79 -34.22
CA ILE A 116 -18.45 -1.80 -34.51
C ILE A 116 -18.36 -0.58 -33.57
N GLY A 117 -17.59 -0.67 -32.48
CA GLY A 117 -17.48 0.37 -31.47
C GLY A 117 -18.65 0.35 -30.47
N PHE A 118 -18.94 1.51 -29.86
CA PHE A 118 -19.99 1.59 -28.83
C PHE A 118 -21.41 1.50 -29.40
N ASN A 119 -22.07 0.36 -29.18
CA ASN A 119 -23.46 0.13 -29.58
C ASN A 119 -24.40 0.02 -28.39
N GLY A 120 -25.63 0.50 -28.60
CA GLY A 120 -26.67 0.42 -27.58
C GLY A 120 -27.06 -1.03 -27.33
N PHE A 121 -26.87 -1.50 -26.11
CA PHE A 121 -27.05 -2.90 -25.72
C PHE A 121 -28.38 -3.15 -25.00
N LYS A 122 -28.62 -2.47 -23.87
CA LYS A 122 -29.76 -2.77 -22.98
C LYS A 122 -30.34 -1.50 -22.34
N ASN A 123 -31.64 -1.47 -22.10
CA ASN A 123 -32.30 -0.39 -21.36
C ASN A 123 -32.51 -0.79 -19.89
N SER A 124 -32.60 0.20 -19.01
CA SER A 124 -33.07 0.07 -17.65
C SER A 124 -33.89 1.30 -17.26
N ASP A 125 -35.00 1.06 -16.57
CA ASP A 125 -35.84 2.10 -15.98
C ASP A 125 -35.50 2.29 -14.48
N THR A 126 -34.38 1.71 -14.02
CA THR A 126 -33.85 1.80 -12.64
C THR A 126 -32.43 2.37 -12.65
N GLU A 127 -31.82 2.57 -11.49
CA GLU A 127 -30.45 3.11 -11.30
C GLU A 127 -29.33 2.03 -11.39
N CYS A 128 -29.68 0.82 -11.84
CA CYS A 128 -28.69 -0.23 -12.09
C CYS A 128 -29.09 -1.12 -13.27
N ILE A 129 -28.13 -1.86 -13.83
CA ILE A 129 -28.39 -2.82 -14.90
C ILE A 129 -27.42 -3.99 -14.82
N THR A 130 -27.92 -5.22 -14.97
CA THR A 130 -27.08 -6.41 -15.11
C THR A 130 -26.81 -6.70 -16.57
N ALA A 131 -25.56 -6.97 -16.90
CA ALA A 131 -25.08 -7.31 -18.23
C ALA A 131 -24.15 -8.53 -18.19
N GLU A 132 -24.17 -9.32 -19.25
CA GLU A 132 -23.24 -10.44 -19.46
C GLU A 132 -21.90 -9.88 -19.98
N LEU A 133 -20.80 -10.26 -19.32
CA LEU A 133 -19.44 -10.09 -19.80
C LEU A 133 -19.15 -11.15 -20.85
N ARG A 134 -18.79 -10.74 -22.06
CA ARG A 134 -18.26 -11.64 -23.11
C ARG A 134 -16.78 -11.31 -23.34
N THR A 135 -16.43 -10.82 -24.52
CA THR A 135 -15.07 -10.35 -24.83
C THR A 135 -14.89 -8.88 -24.46
N GLU A 136 -15.98 -8.13 -24.36
CA GLU A 136 -15.98 -6.69 -24.14
C GLU A 136 -15.85 -6.36 -22.65
N THR A 137 -14.97 -5.41 -22.33
CA THR A 137 -14.73 -4.92 -20.97
C THR A 137 -15.04 -3.43 -20.81
N GLU A 138 -15.56 -2.77 -21.84
CA GLU A 138 -15.80 -1.33 -21.82
C GLU A 138 -17.28 -0.99 -22.02
N PHE A 139 -17.81 -0.18 -21.10
CA PHE A 139 -19.22 0.21 -21.07
C PHE A 139 -19.40 1.72 -20.96
N LYS A 140 -20.53 2.21 -21.47
CA LYS A 140 -21.04 3.57 -21.24
C LYS A 140 -22.51 3.52 -20.86
N VAL A 141 -22.93 4.44 -20.01
CA VAL A 141 -24.35 4.61 -19.64
C VAL A 141 -24.81 5.99 -20.09
N LYS A 142 -25.95 6.04 -20.78
CA LYS A 142 -26.58 7.30 -21.20
C LYS A 142 -27.99 7.39 -20.62
N PRO A 143 -28.28 8.34 -19.71
CA PRO A 143 -29.66 8.66 -19.35
C PRO A 143 -30.39 9.24 -20.56
N PHE A 144 -31.67 8.93 -20.70
CA PHE A 144 -32.53 9.45 -21.78
C PHE A 144 -33.89 9.91 -21.25
N LYS A 145 -34.53 10.80 -22.01
CA LYS A 145 -35.96 11.12 -21.92
C LYS A 145 -36.70 10.51 -23.11
N LYS A 146 -37.96 10.15 -22.92
CA LYS A 146 -38.88 9.69 -23.96
C LYS A 146 -39.66 10.90 -24.47
N GLU A 147 -39.40 11.29 -25.71
CA GLU A 147 -40.10 12.39 -26.38
C GLU A 147 -40.74 11.82 -27.66
N ASN A 148 -42.08 11.84 -27.75
CA ASN A 148 -42.84 11.31 -28.90
C ASN A 148 -42.52 9.84 -29.27
N GLY A 149 -42.10 9.03 -28.30
CA GLY A 149 -41.71 7.63 -28.51
C GLY A 149 -40.22 7.44 -28.82
N ASP A 150 -39.50 8.52 -29.14
CA ASP A 150 -38.06 8.50 -29.37
C ASP A 150 -37.28 8.75 -28.06
N ARG A 151 -36.04 8.25 -28.04
CA ARG A 151 -35.12 8.43 -26.90
C ARG A 151 -34.18 9.59 -27.19
N ASN A 152 -34.34 10.67 -26.44
CA ASN A 152 -33.42 11.79 -26.46
C ASN A 152 -32.37 11.61 -25.35
N PHE A 153 -31.10 11.43 -25.71
CA PHE A 153 -30.03 11.18 -24.74
C PHE A 153 -29.56 12.48 -24.09
N LEU A 154 -29.61 12.52 -22.76
CA LEU A 154 -29.35 13.73 -21.98
C LEU A 154 -27.85 13.99 -21.82
N THR A 155 -27.07 12.94 -21.60
CA THR A 155 -25.61 12.98 -21.45
C THR A 155 -25.03 11.57 -21.61
N SER A 156 -23.73 11.41 -21.36
CA SER A 156 -23.04 10.12 -21.36
C SER A 156 -22.08 10.03 -20.19
N SER A 157 -21.99 8.84 -19.58
CA SER A 157 -20.88 8.52 -18.69
C SER A 157 -19.54 8.52 -19.45
N PRO A 158 -18.41 8.68 -18.74
CA PRO A 158 -17.11 8.24 -19.21
C PRO A 158 -17.12 6.75 -19.58
N VAL A 159 -16.09 6.32 -20.32
CA VAL A 159 -15.86 4.89 -20.55
C VAL A 159 -15.52 4.23 -19.22
N VAL A 160 -16.32 3.23 -18.86
CA VAL A 160 -16.09 2.39 -17.69
C VAL A 160 -15.38 1.16 -18.19
N LYS A 161 -14.11 1.01 -17.81
CA LYS A 161 -13.37 -0.22 -18.05
C LYS A 161 -13.61 -1.13 -16.86
N ILE A 162 -14.25 -2.26 -17.12
CA ILE A 162 -14.37 -3.35 -16.16
C ILE A 162 -12.97 -3.90 -15.99
N ASN A 163 -12.36 -3.53 -14.88
CA ASN A 163 -11.05 -3.98 -14.45
C ASN A 163 -11.24 -5.00 -13.33
N GLU A 164 -10.77 -4.68 -12.12
CA GLU A 164 -10.79 -5.58 -10.98
C GLU A 164 -11.58 -4.89 -9.85
N ASN A 165 -12.54 -5.61 -9.28
CA ASN A 165 -13.20 -5.28 -8.02
C ASN A 165 -13.35 -6.63 -7.30
N ARG A 166 -12.24 -7.16 -6.80
CA ARG A 166 -12.20 -8.51 -6.22
C ARG A 166 -11.17 -8.64 -5.11
N PHE A 167 -11.45 -9.55 -4.20
CA PHE A 167 -10.48 -9.99 -3.21
C PHE A 167 -9.59 -11.06 -3.82
N GLU A 168 -8.29 -10.77 -3.90
CA GLU A 168 -7.26 -11.71 -4.36
C GLU A 168 -6.91 -12.71 -3.26
N SER A 169 -6.92 -12.25 -2.01
CA SER A 169 -6.66 -13.08 -0.84
C SER A 169 -7.46 -12.60 0.35
N VAL A 170 -7.88 -13.53 1.19
CA VAL A 170 -8.34 -13.26 2.56
C VAL A 170 -7.81 -14.40 3.41
N SER A 171 -7.26 -14.06 4.56
CA SER A 171 -6.60 -15.03 5.43
C SER A 171 -6.72 -14.64 6.89
N ILE A 172 -6.71 -15.65 7.76
CA ILE A 172 -6.81 -15.45 9.21
C ILE A 172 -5.85 -16.41 9.92
N TYR A 173 -5.14 -15.87 10.90
CA TYR A 173 -4.07 -16.56 11.63
C TYR A 173 -4.20 -16.31 13.12
N LYS A 174 -3.53 -17.14 13.93
CA LYS A 174 -3.36 -16.87 15.36
C LYS A 174 -2.31 -15.77 15.56
N SER A 175 -2.55 -14.86 16.49
CA SER A 175 -1.59 -13.81 16.84
C SER A 175 -1.28 -13.86 18.33
N TYR A 176 -0.06 -13.48 18.70
CA TYR A 176 0.45 -13.56 20.07
C TYR A 176 -0.47 -12.84 21.08
N ASN A 177 -0.93 -11.63 20.75
CA ASN A 177 -1.78 -10.80 21.61
C ASN A 177 -3.22 -10.65 21.12
N TYR A 178 -3.45 -10.75 19.82
CA TYR A 178 -4.74 -10.41 19.24
C TYR A 178 -5.73 -11.57 19.22
N ASN A 179 -5.41 -12.73 19.80
CA ASN A 179 -6.03 -14.03 19.53
C ASN A 179 -5.94 -14.43 18.05
N ASN A 180 -6.55 -13.66 17.16
CA ASN A 180 -6.48 -13.81 15.72
C ASN A 180 -6.13 -12.51 14.98
N PHE A 181 -5.62 -12.66 13.76
CA PHE A 181 -5.32 -11.56 12.84
C PHE A 181 -5.92 -11.88 11.48
N LEU A 182 -6.84 -11.05 11.01
CA LEU A 182 -7.47 -11.15 9.68
C LEU A 182 -6.75 -10.21 8.72
N SER A 183 -6.48 -10.66 7.51
CA SER A 183 -5.92 -9.82 6.44
C SER A 183 -6.57 -10.12 5.09
N TRP A 184 -6.58 -9.12 4.21
CA TRP A 184 -7.16 -9.23 2.87
C TRP A 184 -6.34 -8.46 1.82
N GLY A 185 -6.16 -9.05 0.65
CA GLY A 185 -5.70 -8.38 -0.56
C GLY A 185 -6.89 -8.04 -1.44
N PHE A 186 -7.06 -6.76 -1.78
CA PHE A 186 -8.11 -6.28 -2.68
C PHE A 186 -7.49 -5.54 -3.87
N THR A 187 -7.96 -5.88 -5.08
CA THR A 187 -7.69 -5.09 -6.27
C THR A 187 -8.99 -4.45 -6.76
N GLY A 188 -8.93 -3.13 -6.92
CA GLY A 188 -10.04 -2.30 -7.34
C GLY A 188 -10.02 -0.92 -6.71
N ASP A 189 -11.14 -0.22 -6.79
CA ASP A 189 -11.26 1.18 -6.37
C ASP A 189 -12.34 1.38 -5.29
N ALA A 190 -12.14 0.72 -4.14
CA ALA A 190 -13.01 0.83 -2.98
C ALA A 190 -12.78 2.16 -2.22
N ASP A 191 -13.82 2.62 -1.52
CA ASP A 191 -13.73 3.71 -0.55
C ASP A 191 -13.49 3.19 0.88
N GLY A 192 -13.67 1.90 1.12
CA GLY A 192 -13.47 1.28 2.42
C GLY A 192 -13.85 -0.19 2.47
N PHE A 193 -13.75 -0.77 3.66
CA PHE A 193 -14.02 -2.18 3.92
C PHE A 193 -14.90 -2.39 5.15
N LEU A 194 -15.75 -3.42 5.07
CA LEU A 194 -16.54 -3.93 6.18
C LEU A 194 -16.10 -5.36 6.46
N VAL A 195 -15.91 -5.70 7.73
CA VAL A 195 -15.62 -7.08 8.15
C VAL A 195 -16.82 -7.62 8.90
N TYR A 196 -17.22 -8.83 8.55
CA TYR A 196 -18.32 -9.54 9.18
C TYR A 196 -17.84 -10.86 9.78
N THR A 197 -18.59 -11.32 10.78
CA THR A 197 -18.60 -12.72 11.17
C THR A 197 -19.90 -13.36 10.67
N GLN A 198 -19.86 -14.65 10.30
CA GLN A 198 -20.99 -15.34 9.67
C GLN A 198 -22.33 -15.26 10.44
N ASN A 199 -22.29 -15.01 11.75
CA ASN A 199 -23.46 -15.06 12.63
C ASN A 199 -24.00 -13.67 13.04
N LEU A 200 -23.47 -12.58 12.46
CA LEU A 200 -23.94 -11.23 12.78
C LEU A 200 -24.42 -10.51 11.53
N ASP A 201 -25.56 -9.84 11.65
CA ASP A 201 -26.14 -9.01 10.57
C ASP A 201 -25.45 -7.64 10.45
N LYS A 202 -24.57 -7.31 11.40
CA LYS A 202 -23.81 -6.06 11.44
C LYS A 202 -22.31 -6.33 11.29
N PRO A 203 -21.57 -5.44 10.61
CA PRO A 203 -20.13 -5.55 10.54
C PRO A 203 -19.52 -5.41 11.93
N ILE A 204 -18.50 -6.21 12.21
CA ILE A 204 -17.71 -6.17 13.44
C ILE A 204 -16.59 -5.13 13.36
N PHE A 205 -16.27 -4.69 12.15
CA PHE A 205 -15.29 -3.65 11.88
C PHE A 205 -15.62 -2.94 10.58
N GLU A 206 -15.28 -1.67 10.53
CA GLU A 206 -15.46 -0.79 9.41
C GLU A 206 -14.27 0.17 9.32
N THR A 207 -13.84 0.43 8.09
CA THR A 207 -12.79 1.40 7.79
C THR A 207 -13.11 2.15 6.51
N THR A 208 -12.78 3.43 6.48
CA THR A 208 -12.80 4.26 5.25
C THR A 208 -11.38 4.50 4.70
N ASP A 209 -10.39 3.88 5.32
CA ASP A 209 -9.04 3.81 4.79
C ASP A 209 -8.98 2.71 3.71
N LYS A 210 -9.04 3.13 2.45
CA LYS A 210 -8.97 2.23 1.30
C LYS A 210 -7.68 1.41 1.19
N LEU A 211 -6.63 1.77 1.94
CA LEU A 211 -5.37 1.04 1.99
C LEU A 211 -5.31 0.04 3.15
N ARG A 212 -6.29 0.09 4.07
CA ARG A 212 -6.41 -0.88 5.16
C ARG A 212 -6.63 -2.28 4.59
N HIS A 213 -5.79 -3.21 5.04
CA HIS A 213 -5.76 -4.59 4.55
C HIS A 213 -5.67 -5.62 5.68
N TYR A 214 -5.94 -5.22 6.93
CA TYR A 214 -5.90 -6.10 8.09
C TYR A 214 -6.76 -5.64 9.28
N LEU A 215 -7.03 -6.57 10.20
CA LEU A 215 -7.77 -6.37 11.44
C LEU A 215 -7.28 -7.34 12.54
N PRO A 216 -6.70 -6.83 13.64
CA PRO A 216 -6.51 -7.59 14.88
C PRO A 216 -7.86 -7.94 15.55
N LEU A 217 -8.05 -9.17 16.05
CA LEU A 217 -9.35 -9.70 16.51
C LEU A 217 -9.33 -10.23 17.96
N TYR A 218 -9.35 -9.34 18.95
CA TYR A 218 -9.22 -9.70 20.37
C TYR A 218 -10.31 -10.63 20.92
N ASP A 219 -11.57 -10.47 20.54
CA ASP A 219 -12.69 -11.13 21.24
C ASP A 219 -13.18 -12.42 20.56
N TYR A 220 -12.60 -12.79 19.42
CA TYR A 220 -13.10 -13.89 18.60
C TYR A 220 -12.21 -15.12 18.71
N LYS A 221 -12.55 -16.05 19.60
CA LYS A 221 -11.87 -17.36 19.74
C LYS A 221 -12.60 -18.43 18.92
N GLY A 222 -11.88 -19.37 18.31
CA GLY A 222 -12.45 -20.62 17.76
C GLY A 222 -12.76 -20.63 16.25
N THR A 223 -13.84 -21.32 15.86
CA THR A 223 -14.20 -21.73 14.49
C THR A 223 -15.01 -20.70 13.71
N SER A 224 -15.08 -19.46 14.19
CA SER A 224 -15.82 -18.39 13.52
C SER A 224 -15.32 -18.20 12.09
N LYS A 225 -16.27 -18.01 11.16
CA LYS A 225 -15.95 -17.62 9.79
C LYS A 225 -16.07 -16.11 9.64
N PHE A 226 -15.14 -15.53 8.91
CA PHE A 226 -15.07 -14.12 8.61
C PHE A 226 -15.12 -13.89 7.11
N TYR A 227 -15.64 -12.75 6.70
CA TYR A 227 -15.54 -12.29 5.32
C TYR A 227 -15.47 -10.77 5.31
N VAL A 228 -14.93 -10.25 4.21
CA VAL A 228 -14.71 -8.82 4.00
C VAL A 228 -15.57 -8.38 2.81
N GLN A 229 -16.22 -7.24 2.94
CA GLN A 229 -16.90 -6.57 1.83
C GLN A 229 -16.15 -5.28 1.51
N ALA A 230 -15.90 -5.05 0.23
CA ALA A 230 -15.41 -3.77 -0.27
C ALA A 230 -16.60 -2.92 -0.67
N PHE A 231 -16.60 -1.65 -0.29
CA PHE A 231 -17.69 -0.74 -0.60
C PHE A 231 -17.21 0.58 -1.19
N VAL A 232 -18.14 1.27 -1.83
CA VAL A 232 -18.04 2.67 -2.21
C VAL A 232 -19.11 3.48 -1.50
N ASN A 233 -18.81 4.72 -1.11
CA ASN A 233 -19.79 5.60 -0.49
C ASN A 233 -20.62 6.30 -1.57
N THR A 234 -21.92 6.38 -1.31
CA THR A 234 -22.91 7.13 -2.08
C THR A 234 -23.71 8.01 -1.12
N PRO A 235 -24.39 9.06 -1.60
CA PRO A 235 -25.30 9.83 -0.76
C PRO A 235 -26.45 9.02 -0.14
N ASP A 236 -26.79 7.86 -0.71
CA ASP A 236 -27.83 6.95 -0.22
C ASP A 236 -27.29 5.85 0.71
N GLY A 237 -25.99 5.85 1.02
CA GLY A 237 -25.35 4.84 1.86
C GLY A 237 -24.17 4.15 1.19
N ARG A 238 -23.91 2.90 1.56
CA ARG A 238 -22.79 2.12 0.99
C ARG A 238 -23.29 1.21 -0.11
N LEU A 239 -22.60 1.25 -1.23
CA LEU A 239 -22.75 0.27 -2.30
C LEU A 239 -21.64 -0.77 -2.19
N ILE A 240 -22.00 -2.04 -1.97
CA ILE A 240 -21.05 -3.15 -1.94
C ILE A 240 -20.61 -3.48 -3.36
N ILE A 241 -19.31 -3.40 -3.61
CA ILE A 241 -18.69 -3.65 -4.93
C ILE A 241 -17.97 -4.99 -5.02
N ALA A 242 -17.66 -5.63 -3.88
CA ALA A 242 -17.12 -6.98 -3.82
C ALA A 242 -17.35 -7.60 -2.44
N GLU A 243 -17.41 -8.94 -2.40
CA GLU A 243 -17.41 -9.73 -1.17
C GLU A 243 -16.35 -10.83 -1.28
N SER A 244 -15.61 -11.06 -0.21
CA SER A 244 -14.63 -12.14 -0.16
C SER A 244 -15.26 -13.50 0.10
N LYS A 245 -14.52 -14.56 -0.19
CA LYS A 245 -14.85 -15.87 0.37
C LYS A 245 -14.79 -15.80 1.91
N LYS A 246 -15.62 -16.64 2.55
CA LYS A 246 -15.59 -16.84 4.00
C LYS A 246 -14.33 -17.62 4.39
N VAL A 247 -13.60 -17.13 5.38
CA VAL A 247 -12.37 -17.74 5.90
C VAL A 247 -12.51 -18.11 7.35
N SER A 248 -11.82 -19.16 7.77
CA SER A 248 -11.64 -19.55 9.16
C SER A 248 -10.16 -19.86 9.39
N LEU A 249 -9.77 -19.96 10.66
CA LEU A 249 -8.40 -20.37 11.02
C LEU A 249 -8.01 -21.64 10.27
N SER A 250 -6.89 -21.57 9.58
CA SER A 250 -6.32 -22.68 8.84
C SER A 250 -4.83 -22.78 9.14
N ILE A 251 -4.31 -24.00 9.09
CA ILE A 251 -2.88 -24.26 9.25
C ILE A 251 -2.21 -24.01 7.91
N ARG A 252 -1.23 -23.11 7.88
CA ARG A 252 -0.43 -22.84 6.68
C ARG A 252 0.38 -24.08 6.32
N LYS A 253 0.35 -24.47 5.04
CA LYS A 253 1.24 -25.51 4.53
C LYS A 253 2.52 -24.84 4.04
N TYR A 254 3.65 -25.35 4.48
CA TYR A 254 4.98 -24.88 4.10
C TYR A 254 5.84 -26.10 3.76
N LYS A 255 6.58 -26.04 2.65
CA LYS A 255 7.48 -27.12 2.22
C LYS A 255 8.91 -26.64 2.07
N LYS A 256 9.15 -25.75 1.10
CA LYS A 256 10.48 -25.26 0.74
C LYS A 256 10.38 -23.77 0.40
N PRO A 257 11.28 -22.92 0.91
CA PRO A 257 11.21 -21.50 0.61
C PRO A 257 11.77 -21.18 -0.77
N SER A 258 11.04 -20.36 -1.49
CA SER A 258 11.49 -19.66 -2.70
C SER A 258 11.97 -18.25 -2.34
N VAL A 259 11.39 -17.65 -1.29
CA VAL A 259 11.76 -16.34 -0.75
C VAL A 259 12.04 -16.45 0.75
N SER A 260 13.12 -15.83 1.22
CA SER A 260 13.38 -15.59 2.65
C SER A 260 13.22 -14.11 2.95
N LEU A 261 12.25 -13.76 3.80
CA LEU A 261 12.04 -12.41 4.32
C LEU A 261 12.77 -12.25 5.66
N ILE A 262 13.71 -11.31 5.73
CA ILE A 262 14.55 -11.08 6.91
C ILE A 262 14.03 -9.86 7.69
N ILE A 263 13.77 -10.05 8.98
CA ILE A 263 13.29 -9.02 9.91
C ILE A 263 14.30 -8.88 11.07
N PRO A 264 15.11 -7.80 11.13
CA PRO A 264 15.95 -7.53 12.29
C PRO A 264 15.14 -6.92 13.44
N ALA A 265 15.34 -7.40 14.66
CA ALA A 265 14.58 -7.00 15.84
C ALA A 265 15.51 -6.56 16.97
N TYR A 266 15.24 -5.39 17.57
CA TYR A 266 15.91 -4.93 18.79
C TYR A 266 14.96 -4.01 19.58
N ASN A 267 14.60 -4.43 20.79
CA ASN A 267 13.68 -3.72 21.69
C ASN A 267 12.39 -3.26 20.95
N ALA A 268 11.69 -4.24 20.38
CA ALA A 268 10.60 -4.09 19.44
C ALA A 268 9.23 -4.58 19.96
N GLN A 269 9.10 -4.86 21.26
CA GLN A 269 7.92 -5.50 21.83
C GLN A 269 6.59 -4.80 21.50
N ASP A 270 6.61 -3.47 21.32
CA ASP A 270 5.40 -2.66 21.17
C ASP A 270 4.82 -2.69 19.74
N TYR A 271 5.59 -3.13 18.75
CA TYR A 271 5.21 -3.02 17.34
C TYR A 271 5.48 -4.29 16.51
N ILE A 272 6.41 -5.16 16.94
CA ILE A 272 6.84 -6.33 16.16
C ILE A 272 5.72 -7.34 15.89
N ILE A 273 4.75 -7.50 16.81
CA ILE A 273 3.62 -8.43 16.66
C ILE A 273 2.88 -8.15 15.35
N ARG A 274 2.56 -6.88 15.10
CA ARG A 274 1.81 -6.45 13.92
C ARG A 274 2.63 -6.63 12.63
N SER A 275 3.93 -6.37 12.69
CA SER A 275 4.83 -6.58 11.55
C SER A 275 4.95 -8.06 11.18
N ILE A 276 5.10 -8.95 12.17
CA ILE A 276 5.12 -10.40 11.95
C ILE A 276 3.77 -10.89 11.43
N ASP A 277 2.65 -10.42 11.99
CA ASP A 277 1.31 -10.80 11.55
C ASP A 277 1.06 -10.39 10.09
N CYS A 278 1.50 -9.20 9.66
CA CYS A 278 1.43 -8.77 8.25
C CYS A 278 2.35 -9.59 7.34
N ALA A 279 3.56 -9.94 7.78
CA ALA A 279 4.46 -10.82 7.02
C ALA A 279 3.85 -12.23 6.86
N LEU A 280 3.24 -12.77 7.92
CA LEU A 280 2.50 -14.02 7.90
C LEU A 280 1.26 -13.95 6.99
N ALA A 281 0.64 -12.78 6.85
CA ALA A 281 -0.49 -12.58 5.97
C ALA A 281 -0.15 -12.63 4.47
N SER A 282 1.13 -12.72 4.10
CA SER A 282 1.52 -12.88 2.70
C SER A 282 0.83 -14.06 2.03
N ASP A 283 0.30 -13.83 0.83
CA ASP A 283 -0.37 -14.83 -0.01
C ASP A 283 0.60 -15.79 -0.73
N PHE A 284 1.91 -15.65 -0.47
CA PHE A 284 2.95 -16.47 -1.07
C PHE A 284 3.29 -17.68 -0.19
N ASP A 285 2.92 -18.89 -0.62
CA ASP A 285 3.08 -20.12 0.19
C ASP A 285 4.56 -20.49 0.46
N ASP A 286 5.46 -20.20 -0.48
CA ASP A 286 6.89 -20.54 -0.40
C ASP A 286 7.72 -19.45 0.30
N LEU A 287 7.16 -18.81 1.32
CA LEU A 287 7.79 -17.74 2.12
C LEU A 287 8.34 -18.29 3.45
N GLU A 288 9.65 -18.13 3.67
CA GLU A 288 10.30 -18.24 4.98
C GLU A 288 10.44 -16.84 5.60
N ILE A 289 10.15 -16.71 6.89
CA ILE A 289 10.28 -15.46 7.65
C ILE A 289 11.36 -15.66 8.71
N ILE A 290 12.50 -15.01 8.55
CA ILE A 290 13.64 -15.10 9.47
C ILE A 290 13.67 -13.85 10.33
N ILE A 291 13.51 -14.03 11.63
CA ILE A 291 13.51 -12.93 12.58
C ILE A 291 14.76 -13.02 13.44
N VAL A 292 15.60 -12.00 13.36
CA VAL A 292 16.89 -11.97 14.06
C VAL A 292 16.79 -10.97 15.22
N ASN A 293 16.70 -11.49 16.44
CA ASN A 293 16.79 -10.68 17.65
C ASN A 293 18.26 -10.32 17.96
N ASP A 294 18.55 -9.03 17.87
CA ASP A 294 19.87 -8.42 18.08
C ASP A 294 20.12 -8.09 19.57
N GLY A 295 19.86 -9.05 20.44
CA GLY A 295 20.12 -8.93 21.88
C GLY A 295 19.15 -8.02 22.63
N SER A 296 17.85 -8.05 22.30
CA SER A 296 16.83 -7.27 23.01
C SER A 296 16.80 -7.58 24.51
N THR A 297 16.49 -6.55 25.31
CA THR A 297 16.37 -6.61 26.77
C THR A 297 14.92 -6.59 27.26
N ASP A 298 13.97 -6.57 26.33
CA ASP A 298 12.53 -6.47 26.56
C ASP A 298 11.82 -7.78 26.14
N ASP A 299 10.48 -7.79 26.05
CA ASP A 299 9.72 -9.01 25.71
C ASP A 299 9.82 -9.44 24.22
N THR A 300 10.65 -8.77 23.41
CA THR A 300 10.79 -9.05 21.96
C THR A 300 11.12 -10.51 21.68
N GLN A 301 12.11 -11.10 22.36
CA GLN A 301 12.49 -12.50 22.12
C GLN A 301 11.33 -13.46 22.39
N LYS A 302 10.62 -13.25 23.50
CA LYS A 302 9.48 -14.08 23.91
C LYS A 302 8.35 -14.04 22.87
N ILE A 303 8.11 -12.87 22.28
CA ILE A 303 7.15 -12.71 21.19
C ILE A 303 7.60 -13.53 19.97
N ILE A 304 8.86 -13.38 19.56
CA ILE A 304 9.43 -14.09 18.39
C ILE A 304 9.36 -15.61 18.57
N ASP A 305 9.76 -16.13 19.73
CA ASP A 305 9.74 -17.57 20.03
C ASP A 305 8.34 -18.16 19.97
N TRP A 306 7.31 -17.38 20.30
CA TRP A 306 5.95 -17.84 20.14
C TRP A 306 5.58 -18.03 18.66
N TYR A 307 6.00 -17.12 17.78
CA TYR A 307 5.74 -17.26 16.35
C TYR A 307 6.50 -18.44 15.74
N ASP A 308 7.79 -18.59 16.06
CA ASP A 308 8.63 -19.73 15.65
C ASP A 308 8.01 -21.07 16.07
N LYS A 309 7.49 -21.16 17.31
CA LYS A 309 6.81 -22.36 17.81
C LYS A 309 5.48 -22.66 17.09
N ASN A 310 4.74 -21.65 16.66
CA ASN A 310 3.38 -21.81 16.12
C ASN A 310 3.32 -21.85 14.59
N TYR A 311 4.37 -21.38 13.90
CA TYR A 311 4.39 -21.27 12.44
C TYR A 311 5.64 -21.93 11.85
N PRO A 312 5.48 -23.00 11.03
CA PRO A 312 6.61 -23.78 10.51
C PRO A 312 7.49 -23.01 9.52
N ASN A 313 7.05 -21.85 9.06
CA ASN A 313 7.77 -20.99 8.13
C ASN A 313 8.41 -19.77 8.81
N VAL A 314 8.31 -19.65 10.13
CA VAL A 314 9.01 -18.64 10.94
C VAL A 314 10.27 -19.28 11.52
N VAL A 315 11.37 -18.53 11.52
CA VAL A 315 12.67 -18.94 12.08
C VAL A 315 13.15 -17.85 13.03
N SER A 316 13.27 -18.17 14.31
CA SER A 316 13.86 -17.32 15.36
C SER A 316 15.38 -17.48 15.40
N ILE A 317 16.12 -16.38 15.40
CA ILE A 317 17.57 -16.34 15.62
C ILE A 317 17.87 -15.29 16.69
N THR A 318 18.65 -15.66 17.70
CA THR A 318 19.11 -14.73 18.73
C THR A 318 20.62 -14.58 18.65
N LYS A 319 21.11 -13.34 18.83
CA LYS A 319 22.53 -13.01 18.90
C LYS A 319 22.78 -11.91 19.92
N GLU A 320 24.04 -11.72 20.30
CA GLU A 320 24.47 -10.52 21.04
C GLU A 320 24.29 -9.27 20.19
N ASN A 321 24.04 -8.10 20.79
CA ASN A 321 23.78 -6.87 20.04
C ASN A 321 24.99 -6.45 19.18
N GLY A 322 24.78 -6.35 17.87
CA GLY A 322 25.78 -5.91 16.89
C GLY A 322 25.27 -4.84 15.92
N GLY A 323 24.03 -4.39 16.08
CA GLY A 323 23.37 -3.43 15.21
C GLY A 323 22.59 -4.09 14.08
N VAL A 324 21.72 -3.28 13.45
CA VAL A 324 20.75 -3.74 12.43
C VAL A 324 21.41 -4.41 11.21
N ALA A 325 22.57 -3.93 10.77
CA ALA A 325 23.30 -4.51 9.65
C ALA A 325 23.82 -5.93 9.98
N ASP A 326 24.30 -6.12 11.21
CA ASP A 326 24.80 -7.41 11.68
C ASP A 326 23.65 -8.42 11.83
N ALA A 327 22.51 -7.97 12.37
CA ALA A 327 21.30 -8.78 12.42
C ALA A 327 20.82 -9.20 11.02
N ARG A 328 20.80 -8.28 10.05
CA ARG A 328 20.47 -8.61 8.65
C ARG A 328 21.46 -9.61 8.05
N ASN A 329 22.77 -9.46 8.30
CA ASN A 329 23.78 -10.40 7.84
C ASN A 329 23.56 -11.81 8.41
N LYS A 330 23.21 -11.94 9.69
CA LYS A 330 22.82 -13.23 10.28
C LYS A 330 21.58 -13.83 9.64
N GLY A 331 20.61 -12.99 9.28
CA GLY A 331 19.46 -13.44 8.48
C GLY A 331 19.86 -13.93 7.09
N ILE A 332 20.77 -13.25 6.41
CA ILE A 332 21.28 -13.63 5.08
C ILE A 332 22.01 -14.98 5.12
N GLU A 333 22.83 -15.20 6.14
CA GLU A 333 23.53 -16.48 6.38
C GLU A 333 22.53 -17.65 6.51
N ALA A 334 21.42 -17.42 7.23
CA ALA A 334 20.40 -18.44 7.49
C ALA A 334 19.40 -18.64 6.33
N ALA A 335 19.28 -17.67 5.42
CA ALA A 335 18.28 -17.66 4.35
C ALA A 335 18.38 -18.88 3.42
N LYS A 336 17.26 -19.58 3.20
CA LYS A 336 17.19 -20.76 2.32
C LYS A 336 16.51 -20.49 0.97
N GLY A 337 15.83 -19.36 0.83
CA GLY A 337 15.17 -18.95 -0.41
C GLY A 337 16.16 -18.65 -1.53
N THR A 338 15.69 -18.82 -2.77
CA THR A 338 16.40 -18.40 -3.99
C THR A 338 16.43 -16.87 -4.12
N TYR A 339 15.50 -16.20 -3.42
CA TYR A 339 15.42 -14.75 -3.32
C TYR A 339 15.36 -14.29 -1.86
N ILE A 340 15.83 -13.09 -1.59
CA ILE A 340 15.84 -12.46 -0.27
C ILE A 340 15.07 -11.14 -0.34
N ALA A 341 14.21 -10.92 0.66
CA ALA A 341 13.56 -9.64 0.93
C ALA A 341 13.88 -9.21 2.37
N PHE A 342 13.72 -7.92 2.65
CA PHE A 342 13.93 -7.37 3.98
C PHE A 342 12.69 -6.60 4.43
N MET A 343 12.47 -6.54 5.73
CA MET A 343 11.40 -5.74 6.34
C MET A 343 11.86 -5.28 7.72
N ASP A 344 11.61 -4.02 8.05
CA ASP A 344 11.90 -3.49 9.38
C ASP A 344 10.81 -3.94 10.38
N ASN A 345 11.19 -4.08 11.64
CA ASN A 345 10.35 -4.64 12.70
C ASN A 345 9.14 -3.77 13.10
N ASP A 346 9.04 -2.53 12.61
CA ASP A 346 7.99 -1.56 12.93
C ASP A 346 7.11 -1.18 11.73
N ASP A 347 7.34 -1.79 10.57
CA ASP A 347 6.65 -1.51 9.30
C ASP A 347 5.64 -2.61 8.94
N LEU A 348 4.89 -2.39 7.85
CA LEU A 348 3.89 -3.32 7.33
C LEU A 348 4.17 -3.66 5.85
N ILE A 349 3.66 -4.79 5.39
CA ILE A 349 3.64 -5.15 3.97
C ILE A 349 2.26 -5.65 3.58
N ARG A 350 1.84 -5.33 2.35
CA ARG A 350 0.61 -5.88 1.80
C ARG A 350 0.72 -7.39 1.57
N PRO A 351 -0.38 -8.16 1.68
CA PRO A 351 -0.38 -9.61 1.46
C PRO A 351 0.21 -10.04 0.12
N ASP A 352 -0.01 -9.25 -0.92
CA ASP A 352 0.39 -9.50 -2.30
C ASP A 352 1.82 -9.05 -2.63
N MET A 353 2.56 -8.43 -1.69
CA MET A 353 3.90 -7.89 -1.96
C MET A 353 4.85 -8.96 -2.52
N ILE A 354 5.03 -10.04 -1.76
CA ILE A 354 6.02 -11.06 -2.07
C ILE A 354 5.65 -11.80 -3.35
N SER A 355 4.39 -12.20 -3.51
CA SER A 355 3.94 -12.95 -4.70
C SER A 355 4.06 -12.10 -5.98
N LYS A 356 3.73 -10.82 -5.93
CA LYS A 356 3.85 -9.90 -7.09
C LYS A 356 5.31 -9.64 -7.45
N LEU A 357 6.16 -9.33 -6.46
CA LEU A 357 7.60 -9.15 -6.70
C LEU A 357 8.26 -10.43 -7.21
N TYR A 358 7.91 -11.58 -6.62
CA TYR A 358 8.41 -12.90 -7.05
C TYR A 358 7.99 -13.21 -8.49
N THR A 359 6.71 -13.04 -8.82
CA THR A 359 6.21 -13.27 -10.19
C THR A 359 6.95 -12.39 -11.20
N SER A 360 7.14 -11.11 -10.88
CA SER A 360 7.81 -10.16 -11.77
C SER A 360 9.29 -10.50 -11.95
N ILE A 361 10.04 -10.79 -10.88
CA ILE A 361 11.47 -11.08 -10.96
C ILE A 361 11.74 -12.38 -11.74
N THR A 362 10.91 -13.41 -11.56
CA THR A 362 11.06 -14.69 -12.26
C THR A 362 10.65 -14.59 -13.71
N LYS A 363 9.51 -13.95 -14.01
CA LYS A 363 8.99 -13.77 -15.38
C LYS A 363 9.98 -12.99 -16.25
N ASN A 364 10.59 -11.95 -15.70
CA ASN A 364 11.49 -11.06 -16.44
C ASN A 364 12.96 -11.50 -16.36
N ASN A 365 13.28 -12.57 -15.62
CA ASN A 365 14.65 -13.04 -15.36
C ASN A 365 15.57 -11.89 -14.91
N CYS A 366 15.15 -11.19 -13.86
CA CYS A 366 15.87 -10.06 -13.27
C CYS A 366 16.62 -10.48 -12.00
N ASP A 367 17.59 -9.65 -11.59
CA ASP A 367 18.35 -9.84 -10.35
C ASP A 367 17.71 -9.11 -9.16
N ALA A 368 16.85 -8.13 -9.44
CA ALA A 368 16.03 -7.43 -8.46
C ALA A 368 14.63 -7.10 -8.99
N ALA A 369 13.64 -7.09 -8.11
CA ALA A 369 12.34 -6.45 -8.32
C ALA A 369 12.18 -5.31 -7.32
N ILE A 370 11.66 -4.18 -7.78
CA ILE A 370 11.58 -2.94 -7.00
C ILE A 370 10.17 -2.38 -7.08
N SER A 371 9.63 -1.88 -5.97
CA SER A 371 8.37 -1.14 -5.96
C SER A 371 8.48 0.19 -5.22
N PRO A 372 7.55 1.14 -5.44
CA PRO A 372 7.29 2.22 -4.50
C PRO A 372 6.86 1.68 -3.13
N LEU A 373 6.64 2.62 -2.22
CA LEU A 373 6.15 2.35 -0.87
C LEU A 373 5.22 3.47 -0.40
N TYR A 374 4.39 3.19 0.58
CA TYR A 374 3.66 4.21 1.31
C TYR A 374 4.43 4.61 2.57
N ARG A 375 4.56 5.91 2.83
CA ARG A 375 4.89 6.44 4.14
C ARG A 375 3.60 6.79 4.86
N ILE A 376 3.39 6.20 6.03
CA ILE A 376 2.22 6.43 6.87
C ILE A 376 2.59 7.41 7.98
N THR A 377 1.81 8.47 8.12
CA THR A 377 1.96 9.48 9.19
C THR A 377 0.59 9.83 9.76
N GLY A 378 0.52 10.70 10.78
CA GLY A 378 -0.76 11.22 11.27
C GLY A 378 -1.65 11.83 10.18
N GLY A 379 -1.07 12.34 9.09
CA GLY A 379 -1.79 12.86 7.91
C GLY A 379 -2.23 11.81 6.88
N GLY A 380 -2.05 10.51 7.17
CA GLY A 380 -2.42 9.41 6.27
C GLY A 380 -1.24 8.85 5.47
N HIS A 381 -1.55 8.25 4.31
CA HIS A 381 -0.60 7.59 3.43
C HIS A 381 -0.04 8.57 2.38
N SER A 382 1.27 8.53 2.15
CA SER A 382 1.94 9.31 1.11
C SER A 382 2.83 8.40 0.26
N LEU A 383 2.76 8.54 -1.07
CA LEU A 383 3.56 7.73 -1.98
C LEU A 383 5.03 8.17 -1.93
N HIS A 384 5.93 7.21 -1.80
CA HIS A 384 7.38 7.43 -1.82
C HIS A 384 8.06 6.48 -2.81
N CYS A 385 9.23 6.89 -3.33
CA CYS A 385 9.96 6.15 -4.36
C CYS A 385 9.15 5.86 -5.64
N ASN A 386 8.34 6.83 -6.09
CA ASN A 386 7.66 6.74 -7.38
C ASN A 386 8.66 7.02 -8.51
N LEU A 387 9.26 5.96 -9.05
CA LEU A 387 10.32 6.06 -10.05
C LEU A 387 9.73 6.06 -11.48
N PRO A 388 10.39 6.73 -12.44
CA PRO A 388 9.86 6.93 -13.79
C PRO A 388 10.11 5.72 -14.70
N PHE A 389 9.93 4.51 -14.17
CA PHE A 389 10.18 3.27 -14.90
C PHE A 389 8.89 2.67 -15.46
N MET A 390 9.04 1.99 -16.60
CA MET A 390 7.99 1.15 -17.14
C MET A 390 7.74 -0.03 -16.20
N GLU A 391 6.47 -0.42 -16.09
CA GLU A 391 6.06 -1.48 -15.17
C GLU A 391 6.27 -2.86 -15.79
N ASP A 392 6.72 -3.81 -14.95
CA ASP A 392 6.79 -5.25 -15.21
C ASP A 392 7.51 -5.66 -16.51
N ILE A 393 8.61 -4.96 -16.83
CA ILE A 393 9.56 -5.33 -17.88
C ILE A 393 10.99 -5.37 -17.33
N PRO A 394 11.92 -6.12 -17.95
CA PRO A 394 13.34 -6.04 -17.60
C PRO A 394 13.93 -4.69 -18.02
N ILE A 395 14.65 -4.04 -17.11
CA ILE A 395 15.31 -2.75 -17.30
C ILE A 395 16.76 -2.88 -16.84
N ASP A 396 17.69 -2.33 -17.61
CA ASP A 396 19.10 -2.23 -17.23
C ASP A 396 19.24 -1.48 -15.90
N ILE A 397 19.96 -2.06 -14.93
CA ILE A 397 20.13 -1.44 -13.61
C ILE A 397 20.86 -0.09 -13.68
N ASP A 398 21.65 0.18 -14.72
CA ASP A 398 22.39 1.43 -14.86
C ASP A 398 21.42 2.62 -14.86
N LYS A 399 20.22 2.46 -15.45
CA LYS A 399 19.16 3.48 -15.41
C LYS A 399 18.68 3.80 -13.99
N TYR A 400 18.70 2.81 -13.09
CA TYR A 400 18.40 3.03 -11.68
C TYR A 400 19.53 3.78 -10.98
N LEU A 401 20.77 3.38 -11.24
CA LEU A 401 21.98 4.00 -10.68
C LEU A 401 22.13 5.47 -11.12
N GLU A 402 21.80 5.79 -12.38
CA GLU A 402 21.84 7.13 -12.95
C GLU A 402 20.95 8.15 -12.22
N ILE A 403 19.78 7.70 -11.72
CA ILE A 403 18.82 8.59 -11.05
C ILE A 403 18.87 8.47 -9.52
N MET A 404 19.55 7.47 -8.98
CA MET A 404 19.68 7.26 -7.54
C MET A 404 20.18 8.55 -6.86
N TYR A 405 19.56 8.88 -5.73
CA TYR A 405 19.83 10.10 -4.94
C TYR A 405 19.55 11.45 -5.62
N THR A 406 18.94 11.46 -6.79
CA THR A 406 18.38 12.69 -7.38
C THR A 406 17.17 13.15 -6.58
N PRO A 407 16.95 14.48 -6.39
CA PRO A 407 15.69 14.99 -5.85
C PRO A 407 14.47 14.40 -6.60
N GLY A 408 13.47 13.93 -5.86
CA GLY A 408 12.29 13.26 -6.42
C GLY A 408 12.43 11.74 -6.66
N TYR A 409 13.65 11.23 -6.86
CA TYR A 409 13.94 9.81 -7.13
C TYR A 409 14.77 9.13 -6.03
N TYR A 410 14.79 9.71 -4.83
CA TYR A 410 15.53 9.16 -3.71
C TYR A 410 14.97 7.79 -3.29
N ASN A 411 15.81 6.75 -3.34
CA ASN A 411 15.48 5.42 -2.84
C ASN A 411 16.76 4.65 -2.45
N CYS A 412 17.08 4.63 -1.16
CA CYS A 412 18.08 3.72 -0.56
C CYS A 412 17.46 2.58 0.24
N ALA A 413 16.13 2.54 0.36
CA ALA A 413 15.46 1.57 1.20
C ALA A 413 15.83 0.15 0.75
N ILE A 414 16.18 -0.70 1.70
CA ILE A 414 16.53 -2.10 1.41
C ILE A 414 15.26 -2.96 1.28
N TRP A 415 14.16 -2.53 1.89
CA TRP A 415 12.99 -3.39 2.16
C TRP A 415 11.89 -3.36 1.09
N ASN A 416 11.84 -2.37 0.19
CA ASN A 416 10.86 -2.32 -0.91
C ASN A 416 11.31 -3.10 -2.16
N LYS A 417 12.09 -4.17 -1.96
CA LYS A 417 12.77 -4.91 -3.01
C LYS A 417 12.82 -6.40 -2.71
N LEU A 418 12.85 -7.17 -3.79
CA LEU A 418 13.20 -8.59 -3.78
C LEU A 418 14.50 -8.76 -4.56
N TYR A 419 15.47 -9.46 -3.99
CA TYR A 419 16.81 -9.63 -4.56
C TYR A 419 17.10 -11.09 -4.82
N LYS A 420 17.88 -11.38 -5.85
CA LYS A 420 18.46 -12.71 -6.06
C LYS A 420 19.38 -13.07 -4.88
N ALA A 421 19.15 -14.21 -4.23
CA ALA A 421 19.83 -14.56 -2.99
C ALA A 421 21.34 -14.77 -3.18
N SER A 422 21.78 -15.32 -4.31
CA SER A 422 23.21 -15.51 -4.60
C SER A 422 23.97 -14.19 -4.55
N MET A 423 23.40 -13.15 -5.19
CA MET A 423 23.96 -11.79 -5.20
C MET A 423 24.05 -11.21 -3.78
N VAL A 424 23.02 -11.38 -2.95
CA VAL A 424 22.99 -10.86 -1.57
C VAL A 424 23.99 -11.60 -0.68
N LYS A 425 24.11 -12.92 -0.80
CA LYS A 425 25.02 -13.75 0.01
C LYS A 425 26.50 -13.48 -0.28
N GLU A 426 26.83 -13.14 -1.53
CA GLU A 426 28.20 -12.79 -1.92
C GLU A 426 28.62 -11.38 -1.47
N HIS A 427 27.64 -10.51 -1.19
CA HIS A 427 27.86 -9.09 -0.89
C HIS A 427 27.10 -8.65 0.38
N PRO A 428 27.52 -9.08 1.58
CA PRO A 428 26.86 -8.73 2.83
C PRO A 428 26.96 -7.24 3.18
N LEU A 429 26.13 -6.79 4.12
CA LEU A 429 26.08 -5.41 4.59
C LEU A 429 27.33 -5.06 5.40
N GLY A 430 27.81 -3.82 5.28
CA GLY A 430 28.78 -3.25 6.20
C GLY A 430 28.13 -2.85 7.53
N ILE A 431 28.83 -3.08 8.64
CA ILE A 431 28.38 -2.65 9.98
C ILE A 431 28.64 -1.15 10.13
N LEU A 432 27.68 -0.34 9.68
CA LEU A 432 27.76 1.12 9.58
C LEU A 432 26.45 1.76 10.05
N LYS A 433 26.47 3.03 10.50
CA LYS A 433 25.24 3.76 10.90
C LYS A 433 24.31 4.11 9.73
N TYR A 434 24.85 4.16 8.52
CA TYR A 434 24.13 4.48 7.27
C TYR A 434 24.14 3.25 6.36
N GLU A 435 23.75 2.11 6.90
CA GLU A 435 23.90 0.82 6.25
C GLU A 435 23.09 0.74 4.95
N ASP A 436 21.88 1.28 4.93
CA ASP A 436 21.00 1.32 3.75
C ASP A 436 21.55 2.22 2.63
N VAL A 437 22.02 3.40 3.01
CA VAL A 437 22.66 4.37 2.12
C VAL A 437 23.95 3.81 1.52
N SER A 438 24.65 2.96 2.28
CA SER A 438 25.89 2.30 1.86
C SER A 438 25.64 1.06 1.00
N TRP A 439 24.70 0.20 1.38
CA TRP A 439 24.58 -1.13 0.81
C TRP A 439 23.73 -1.16 -0.45
N THR A 440 22.66 -0.35 -0.53
CA THR A 440 21.77 -0.35 -1.69
C THR A 440 22.50 0.00 -3.00
N PRO A 441 23.39 1.03 -3.07
CA PRO A 441 24.22 1.25 -4.26
C PRO A 441 25.19 0.09 -4.52
N CYS A 442 25.77 -0.49 -3.47
CA CYS A 442 26.70 -1.61 -3.56
C CYS A 442 26.04 -2.83 -4.20
N ILE A 443 24.96 -3.34 -3.61
CA ILE A 443 24.30 -4.56 -4.05
C ILE A 443 23.69 -4.41 -5.44
N LEU A 444 23.06 -3.26 -5.74
CA LEU A 444 22.46 -3.02 -7.06
C LEU A 444 23.52 -2.87 -8.16
N SER A 445 24.76 -2.49 -7.84
CA SER A 445 25.83 -2.46 -8.85
C SER A 445 26.22 -3.84 -9.39
N TYR A 446 25.87 -4.92 -8.68
CA TYR A 446 26.08 -6.30 -9.13
C TYR A 446 24.89 -6.88 -9.89
N ALA A 447 23.74 -6.20 -9.92
CA ALA A 447 22.63 -6.59 -10.77
C ALA A 447 22.94 -6.23 -12.23
N GLU A 448 22.42 -7.03 -13.16
CA GLU A 448 22.38 -6.65 -14.58
C GLU A 448 21.05 -5.96 -14.88
N LYS A 449 19.94 -6.56 -14.45
CA LYS A 449 18.59 -6.09 -14.75
C LYS A 449 17.69 -6.08 -13.52
N PHE A 450 16.80 -5.12 -13.47
CA PHE A 450 15.69 -5.09 -12.51
C PHE A 450 14.34 -4.98 -13.24
N CYS A 451 13.28 -5.39 -12.57
CA CYS A 451 11.91 -5.05 -12.94
C CYS A 451 11.30 -4.10 -11.90
N PHE A 452 10.36 -3.27 -12.33
CA PHE A 452 9.70 -2.29 -11.47
C PHE A 452 8.19 -2.53 -11.48
N LEU A 453 7.57 -2.54 -10.30
CA LEU A 453 6.11 -2.56 -10.14
C LEU A 453 5.65 -1.23 -9.60
N LYS A 454 4.61 -0.61 -10.17
CA LYS A 454 4.14 0.72 -9.75
C LYS A 454 3.29 0.68 -8.50
N THR A 455 2.82 -0.50 -8.12
CA THR A 455 2.02 -0.68 -6.91
C THR A 455 2.90 -0.54 -5.66
N PRO A 456 2.59 0.39 -4.73
CA PRO A 456 3.28 0.51 -3.45
C PRO A 456 2.84 -0.61 -2.50
N PHE A 457 3.71 -1.60 -2.30
CA PHE A 457 3.39 -2.77 -1.47
C PHE A 457 3.86 -2.66 -0.02
N TYR A 458 4.95 -1.93 0.20
CA TYR A 458 5.54 -1.75 1.51
C TYR A 458 4.98 -0.49 2.18
N GLU A 459 4.76 -0.55 3.49
CA GLU A 459 4.16 0.50 4.29
C GLU A 459 5.11 0.89 5.44
N TRP A 460 5.81 2.01 5.24
CA TRP A 460 6.70 2.61 6.21
C TRP A 460 5.91 3.38 7.27
N ASP A 461 5.65 2.75 8.43
CA ASP A 461 4.72 3.26 9.44
C ASP A 461 5.37 4.18 10.47
N ARG A 462 5.18 5.49 10.30
CA ARG A 462 5.65 6.51 11.24
C ARG A 462 4.54 7.03 12.16
N LYS A 463 3.36 6.41 12.21
CA LYS A 463 2.37 6.66 13.27
C LYS A 463 2.78 5.96 14.56
N THR A 464 3.19 4.70 14.45
CA THR A 464 3.49 3.84 15.61
C THR A 464 4.86 4.16 16.19
N ARG A 465 5.86 4.40 15.34
CA ARG A 465 7.19 4.85 15.76
C ARG A 465 7.59 6.11 14.97
N PRO A 466 7.27 7.31 15.48
CA PRO A 466 7.49 8.56 14.74
C PRO A 466 8.96 8.86 14.47
N GLN A 467 9.85 8.50 15.40
CA GLN A 467 11.28 8.76 15.28
C GLN A 467 11.98 7.60 14.56
N THR A 468 12.74 7.92 13.53
CA THR A 468 13.59 6.99 12.79
C THR A 468 15.02 7.02 13.33
N PHE A 469 15.82 6.02 12.97
CA PHE A 469 17.26 6.07 13.25
C PHE A 469 17.92 7.28 12.57
N GLY A 470 17.48 7.66 11.37
CA GLY A 470 17.93 8.87 10.69
C GLY A 470 17.71 10.15 11.51
N ASP A 471 16.61 10.26 12.24
CA ASP A 471 16.32 11.40 13.12
C ASP A 471 17.21 11.44 14.37
N VAL A 472 17.67 10.27 14.82
CA VAL A 472 18.69 10.17 15.87
C VAL A 472 20.03 10.64 15.33
N LEU A 473 20.44 10.15 14.15
CA LEU A 473 21.70 10.54 13.52
C LEU A 473 21.77 12.04 13.24
N ALA A 474 20.66 12.65 12.81
CA ALA A 474 20.59 14.09 12.49
C ALA A 474 20.92 15.02 13.68
N LYS A 475 20.95 14.51 14.91
CA LYS A 475 21.30 15.25 16.13
C LYS A 475 22.79 15.14 16.51
N MET A 476 23.56 14.32 15.80
CA MET A 476 24.99 14.15 16.07
C MET A 476 25.80 15.39 15.64
N PRO A 477 26.99 15.61 16.25
CA PRO A 477 27.92 16.64 15.79
C PRO A 477 28.24 16.47 14.29
N GLU A 478 28.43 17.59 13.58
CA GLU A 478 28.62 17.56 12.13
C GLU A 478 29.88 16.76 11.70
N ASP A 479 30.94 16.75 12.51
CA ASP A 479 32.15 15.96 12.22
C ASP A 479 31.88 14.45 12.29
N GLU A 480 31.08 14.02 13.27
CA GLU A 480 30.64 12.62 13.34
C GLU A 480 29.71 12.28 12.18
N LEU A 481 28.78 13.17 11.83
CA LEU A 481 27.90 12.99 10.67
C LEU A 481 28.72 12.84 9.38
N PHE A 482 29.70 13.71 9.18
CA PHE A 482 30.61 13.66 8.04
C PHE A 482 31.33 12.31 7.98
N GLU A 483 31.95 11.85 9.07
CA GLU A 483 32.69 10.59 9.07
C GLU A 483 31.78 9.38 8.79
N ASN A 484 30.59 9.33 9.39
CA ASN A 484 29.62 8.26 9.13
C ASN A 484 29.14 8.27 7.66
N ARG A 485 28.87 9.44 7.09
CA ARG A 485 28.46 9.59 5.68
C ARG A 485 29.60 9.23 4.73
N LYS A 486 30.83 9.63 5.04
CA LYS A 486 32.04 9.28 4.30
C LYS A 486 32.25 7.77 4.28
N GLN A 487 32.16 7.09 5.42
CA GLN A 487 32.26 5.64 5.50
C GLN A 487 31.22 4.94 4.63
N ALA A 488 29.98 5.42 4.61
CA ALA A 488 28.93 4.89 3.75
C ALA A 488 29.27 5.01 2.26
N MET A 489 29.81 6.16 1.82
CA MET A 489 30.21 6.35 0.42
C MET A 489 31.40 5.45 0.05
N LEU A 490 32.42 5.43 0.91
CA LEU A 490 33.62 4.62 0.67
C LEU A 490 33.32 3.12 0.69
N PHE A 491 32.30 2.68 1.43
CA PHE A 491 31.89 1.28 1.45
C PHE A 491 31.51 0.80 0.05
N PHE A 492 30.52 1.42 -0.61
CA PHE A 492 30.11 0.95 -1.94
C PHE A 492 31.15 1.25 -3.02
N LEU A 493 32.02 2.26 -2.85
CA LEU A 493 33.13 2.47 -3.79
C LEU A 493 34.18 1.36 -3.71
N LYS A 494 34.35 0.73 -2.54
CA LYS A 494 35.34 -0.35 -2.31
C LYS A 494 34.75 -1.75 -2.49
N LYS A 495 33.47 -1.92 -2.20
CA LYS A 495 32.78 -3.21 -2.17
C LYS A 495 31.76 -3.40 -3.29
N GLY A 496 31.40 -2.34 -4.01
CA GLY A 496 30.55 -2.41 -5.18
C GLY A 496 31.27 -2.98 -6.39
N ASN A 497 30.51 -3.25 -7.45
CA ASN A 497 31.00 -3.85 -8.68
C ASN A 497 32.08 -2.95 -9.33
N PRO A 498 33.34 -3.44 -9.48
CA PRO A 498 34.42 -2.66 -10.08
C PRO A 498 34.13 -2.20 -11.51
N GLN A 499 33.31 -2.94 -12.26
CA GLN A 499 32.92 -2.57 -13.63
C GLN A 499 31.97 -1.36 -13.65
N LYS A 500 31.30 -1.05 -12.53
CA LYS A 500 30.38 0.07 -12.39
C LYS A 500 30.96 1.21 -11.53
N LEU A 501 32.28 1.24 -11.34
CA LEU A 501 32.94 2.19 -10.44
C LEU A 501 32.62 3.66 -10.77
N GLU A 502 32.54 4.01 -12.06
CA GLU A 502 32.25 5.39 -12.46
C GLU A 502 30.81 5.81 -12.11
N TYR A 503 29.82 4.91 -12.24
CA TYR A 503 28.47 5.16 -11.74
C TYR A 503 28.45 5.32 -10.22
N LEU A 504 29.20 4.47 -9.50
CA LEU A 504 29.30 4.54 -8.04
C LEU A 504 29.96 5.85 -7.58
N LYS A 505 31.03 6.32 -8.23
CA LYS A 505 31.62 7.64 -7.97
C LYS A 505 30.59 8.76 -8.19
N ALA A 506 29.84 8.71 -9.29
CA ALA A 506 28.80 9.70 -9.57
C ALA A 506 27.69 9.71 -8.50
N ILE A 507 27.27 8.54 -8.02
CA ILE A 507 26.28 8.39 -6.93
C ILE A 507 26.84 8.97 -5.63
N ALA A 508 28.08 8.64 -5.26
CA ALA A 508 28.74 9.17 -4.07
C ALA A 508 28.82 10.70 -4.11
N CYS A 509 29.33 11.26 -5.20
CA CYS A 509 29.45 12.71 -5.37
C CYS A 509 28.08 13.40 -5.32
N ARG A 510 27.03 12.83 -5.95
CA ARG A 510 25.67 13.39 -5.89
C ARG A 510 25.14 13.42 -4.46
N ARG A 511 25.36 12.35 -3.69
CA ARG A 511 24.91 12.26 -2.31
C ARG A 511 25.68 13.23 -1.40
N LEU A 512 27.00 13.31 -1.55
CA LEU A 512 27.87 14.24 -0.81
C LEU A 512 27.52 15.70 -1.11
N LYS A 513 27.27 16.06 -2.38
CA LYS A 513 26.83 17.41 -2.77
C LYS A 513 25.54 17.84 -2.05
N ARG A 514 24.61 16.90 -1.82
CA ARG A 514 23.39 17.16 -1.03
C ARG A 514 23.68 17.37 0.45
N TYR A 515 24.64 16.65 1.03
CA TYR A 515 25.07 16.89 2.41
C TYR A 515 25.78 18.23 2.56
N ALA A 516 26.72 18.53 1.66
CA ALA A 516 27.45 19.80 1.61
C ALA A 516 26.50 21.01 1.50
N LYS A 517 25.40 20.91 0.74
CA LYS A 517 24.41 21.99 0.65
C LYS A 517 23.76 22.35 1.99
N ASN A 518 23.69 21.40 2.92
CA ASN A 518 23.02 21.56 4.21
C ASN A 518 24.02 21.60 5.39
N SER A 519 25.31 21.77 5.11
CA SER A 519 26.39 21.73 6.10
C SER A 519 27.45 22.79 5.79
N ALA A 520 28.06 23.38 6.82
CA ALA A 520 29.19 24.28 6.65
C ALA A 520 30.55 23.52 6.59
N ASN A 521 30.53 22.19 6.65
CA ASN A 521 31.76 21.38 6.68
C ASN A 521 32.38 21.27 5.28
N GLU A 522 33.50 21.95 5.04
CA GLU A 522 34.21 21.95 3.76
C GLU A 522 34.80 20.57 3.39
N ALA A 523 34.94 19.65 4.36
CA ALA A 523 35.47 18.30 4.12
C ALA A 523 34.63 17.49 3.13
N TYR A 524 33.34 17.82 2.93
CA TYR A 524 32.55 17.21 1.85
C TYR A 524 33.11 17.54 0.46
N LEU A 525 33.53 18.78 0.23
CA LEU A 525 34.06 19.21 -1.07
C LEU A 525 35.43 18.57 -1.35
N ASP A 526 36.29 18.48 -0.32
CA ASP A 526 37.55 17.74 -0.42
C ASP A 526 37.30 16.27 -0.77
N LEU A 527 36.39 15.60 -0.06
CA LEU A 527 36.06 14.20 -0.32
C LEU A 527 35.49 13.99 -1.74
N ILE A 528 34.65 14.90 -2.24
CA ILE A 528 34.14 14.85 -3.61
C ILE A 528 35.31 14.91 -4.61
N ASN A 529 36.22 15.88 -4.45
CA ASN A 529 37.39 16.02 -5.33
C ASN A 529 38.29 14.77 -5.28
N ARG A 530 38.50 14.21 -4.09
CA ARG A 530 39.24 12.96 -3.91
C ARG A 530 38.57 11.79 -4.64
N ILE A 531 37.23 11.69 -4.57
CA ILE A 531 36.46 10.65 -5.28
C ILE A 531 36.59 10.80 -6.80
N GLU A 532 36.40 12.02 -7.30
CA GLU A 532 36.50 12.35 -8.74
C GLU A 532 37.92 12.07 -9.29
N THR A 533 38.96 12.33 -8.48
CA THR A 533 40.37 12.11 -8.88
C THR A 533 40.92 10.71 -8.55
N GLY A 534 40.13 9.82 -7.93
CA GLY A 534 40.58 8.47 -7.57
C GLY A 534 41.49 8.37 -6.34
N LYS A 535 41.56 9.42 -5.51
CA LYS A 535 42.46 9.54 -4.34
C LYS A 535 41.71 9.46 -3.00
N TYR A 536 40.79 8.50 -2.85
CA TYR A 536 39.84 8.44 -1.73
C TYR A 536 40.06 7.29 -0.74
#